data_AF-A0A0B1S8N7-F1
#
_entry.id   AF-A0A0B1S8N7-F1
#
_cell.length_a   1.000
_cell.length_b   1.000
_cell.length_c   1.000
_cell.angle_alpha   90.00
_cell.angle_beta   90.00
_cell.angle_gamma   90.00
#
_symmetry.space_group_name_H-M   'P 1'
#
loop_
_entity.id
_entity.type
_entity.pdbx_description
1 polymer ?
#
loop_
_entity_poly.entity_id
_entity_poly.type
_entity_poly.pdbx_seq_one_letter_code
_entity_poly.pdbx_strand_id
1 'polypeptide(L)' 'MVGVIGTHNGKFHCDEAFACFMLKRMNQFKDYTVLRTRDPAALDKCDIVVDVGGVYDHSKKRYDHHQK' A
#
# COMPACT_ATOMS: atom_id res chain seq x y z
N MET A 1 16.09 7.46 4.97
CA MET A 1 15.21 6.31 5.26
C MET A 1 14.53 5.90 3.98
N VAL A 2 14.44 4.59 3.73
CA VAL A 2 13.69 4.03 2.61
C VAL A 2 12.20 4.07 2.97
N GLY A 3 11.34 4.58 2.10
CA GLY A 3 9.89 4.66 2.35
C GLY A 3 9.20 3.29 2.30
N VAL A 4 7.92 3.25 2.68
CA VAL A 4 7.16 1.99 2.86
C VAL A 4 5.84 2.01 2.08
N ILE A 5 5.59 0.93 1.35
CA ILE A 5 4.30 0.59 0.72
C ILE A 5 3.56 -0.37 1.64
N GLY A 6 2.41 0.02 2.16
CA GLY A 6 1.54 -0.84 2.97
C GLY A 6 0.50 -1.58 2.12
N THR A 7 0.27 -2.85 2.40
CA THR A 7 -0.81 -3.64 1.80
C THR A 7 -1.28 -4.76 2.74
N HIS A 8 -2.35 -5.49 2.41
CA HIS A 8 -2.87 -6.55 3.27
C HIS A 8 -1.93 -7.77 3.38
N ASN A 9 -2.01 -8.47 4.51
CA ASN A 9 -1.30 -9.72 4.77
C ASN A 9 -2.15 -10.97 4.46
N GLY A 10 -3.10 -10.85 3.54
CA GLY A 10 -3.98 -11.95 3.13
C GLY A 10 -3.31 -12.91 2.14
N LYS A 11 -4.15 -13.72 1.47
CA LYS A 11 -3.72 -14.44 0.26
C LYS A 11 -3.22 -13.43 -0.76
N PHE A 12 -2.29 -13.85 -1.61
CA PHE A 12 -1.92 -13.00 -2.73
C PHE A 12 -3.08 -12.90 -3.70
N HIS A 13 -3.51 -11.69 -3.97
CA HIS A 13 -4.41 -11.37 -5.05
C HIS A 13 -3.59 -10.74 -6.19
N CYS A 14 -4.27 -10.43 -7.30
CA CYS A 14 -3.60 -9.86 -8.46
C CYS A 14 -3.46 -8.34 -8.34
N ASP A 15 -4.44 -7.70 -7.72
CA ASP A 15 -4.54 -6.25 -7.53
C ASP A 15 -3.42 -5.71 -6.64
N GLU A 16 -3.23 -6.21 -5.43
CA GLU A 16 -2.19 -5.71 -4.53
C GLU A 16 -0.78 -6.03 -5.04
N ALA A 17 -0.60 -7.22 -5.62
CA ALA A 17 0.65 -7.61 -6.25
C ALA A 17 0.99 -6.70 -7.45
N PHE A 18 0.02 -6.44 -8.33
CA PHE A 18 0.20 -5.59 -9.50
C PHE A 18 0.40 -4.11 -9.11
N ALA A 19 -0.33 -3.63 -8.10
CA ALA A 19 -0.14 -2.28 -7.56
C ALA A 19 1.28 -2.10 -7.00
N CYS A 20 1.76 -3.04 -6.18
CA CYS A 20 3.13 -3.00 -5.65
C CYS A 20 4.18 -3.02 -6.77
N PHE A 21 3.96 -3.84 -7.81
CA PHE A 21 4.84 -3.89 -8.98
C PHE A 21 4.88 -2.53 -9.69
N MET A 22 3.73 -1.96 -10.04
CA MET A 22 3.64 -0.66 -10.73
C MET A 22 4.29 0.46 -9.93
N LEU A 23 4.05 0.52 -8.61
CA LEU A 23 4.68 1.50 -7.72
C LEU A 23 6.21 1.38 -7.79
N LYS A 24 6.75 0.16 -7.71
CA LYS A 24 8.20 -0.08 -7.80
C LYS A 24 8.81 0.24 -9.17
N ARG A 25 8.01 0.44 -10.22
CA ARG A 25 8.51 0.93 -11.52
C ARG A 25 8.72 2.44 -11.55
N MET A 26 8.15 3.19 -10.62
CA MET A 26 8.30 4.64 -10.55
C MET A 26 9.55 5.04 -9.76
N ASN A 27 10.30 6.03 -10.26
CA ASN A 27 11.52 6.53 -9.58
C ASN A 27 11.29 6.94 -8.12
N GLN A 28 10.09 7.43 -7.80
CA GLN A 28 9.72 7.86 -6.45
C GLN A 28 9.67 6.70 -5.44
N PHE A 29 9.21 5.52 -5.85
CA PHE A 29 8.93 4.39 -4.95
C PHE A 29 9.80 3.15 -5.22
N LYS A 30 10.71 3.20 -6.21
CA LYS A 30 11.52 2.05 -6.65
C LYS A 30 12.22 1.33 -5.49
N ASP A 31 12.77 2.10 -4.56
CA ASP A 31 13.55 1.58 -3.44
C ASP A 31 12.68 1.27 -2.22
N TYR A 32 11.39 1.62 -2.22
CA TYR A 32 10.52 1.43 -1.05
C TYR A 32 10.38 -0.05 -0.71
N THR A 33 10.24 -0.36 0.57
CA THR A 33 9.94 -1.72 1.05
C THR A 33 8.43 -1.95 1.08
N VAL A 34 8.02 -3.22 1.06
CA VAL A 34 6.60 -3.59 1.15
C VAL A 34 6.33 -4.15 2.55
N LEU A 35 5.43 -3.50 3.27
CA LEU A 35 4.88 -3.97 4.54
C LEU A 35 3.51 -4.61 4.28
N ARG A 36 3.37 -5.90 4.64
CA ARG A 36 2.10 -6.62 4.56
C ARG A 36 1.49 -6.74 5.94
N THR A 37 0.38 -6.04 6.20
CA THR A 37 -0.31 -6.03 7.49
C THR A 37 -1.77 -5.56 7.35
N ARG A 38 -2.58 -5.81 8.38
CA ARG A 38 -3.90 -5.17 8.55
C ARG A 38 -3.97 -4.31 9.82
N ASP A 39 -2.85 -4.14 10.51
CA ASP A 39 -2.76 -3.26 11.69
C ASP A 39 -2.84 -1.79 11.25
N PRO A 40 -3.90 -1.05 11.62
CA PRO A 40 -4.06 0.34 11.25
C PRO A 40 -2.89 1.23 11.73
N ALA A 41 -2.35 0.97 12.92
CA ALA A 41 -1.26 1.78 13.48
C ALA A 41 0.06 1.59 12.70
N ALA A 42 0.26 0.43 12.09
CA ALA A 42 1.38 0.18 11.19
C ALA A 42 1.14 0.79 9.80
N LEU A 43 -0.09 0.71 9.29
CA LEU A 43 -0.47 1.30 8.00
C LEU A 43 -0.38 2.83 8.02
N ASP A 44 -0.71 3.48 9.14
CA ASP A 44 -0.59 4.93 9.30
C ASP A 44 0.84 5.46 9.16
N LYS A 45 1.84 4.60 9.40
CA LYS A 45 3.27 4.92 9.22
C LYS A 45 3.76 4.73 7.78
N CYS A 46 2.94 4.15 6.90
CA CYS A 46 3.31 3.89 5.51
C CYS A 46 3.09 5.15 4.65
N ASP A 47 4.04 5.43 3.75
CA ASP A 47 4.00 6.56 2.82
C ASP A 47 2.89 6.42 1.76
N ILE A 48 2.53 5.18 1.42
CA ILE A 48 1.46 4.83 0.49
C ILE A 48 0.85 3.50 0.95
N VAL A 49 -0.47 3.37 0.85
CA VAL A 49 -1.19 2.15 1.20
C VAL A 49 -2.12 1.77 0.07
N VAL A 50 -2.07 0.50 -0.32
CA VAL A 50 -2.88 -0.08 -1.40
C VAL A 50 -3.59 -1.34 -0.92
N ASP A 51 -4.84 -1.49 -1.34
CA ASP A 51 -5.66 -2.68 -1.11
C ASP A 51 -5.82 -3.09 0.38
N VAL A 52 -5.82 -2.10 1.27
CA VAL A 52 -6.11 -2.28 2.70
C VAL A 52 -6.49 -0.95 3.37
N GLY A 53 -7.32 -1.03 4.41
CA GLY A 53 -7.66 0.10 5.29
C GLY A 53 -9.03 0.74 5.03
N GLY A 54 -9.75 0.34 3.98
CA GLY A 54 -11.10 0.78 3.64
C GLY A 54 -11.20 2.24 3.21
N VAL A 55 -10.08 2.88 2.85
CA VAL A 55 -10.01 4.32 2.57
C VAL A 55 -9.47 4.57 1.16
N TYR A 56 -10.18 5.40 0.41
CA TYR A 56 -9.64 6.07 -0.78
C TYR A 56 -9.42 7.56 -0.46
N ASP A 57 -8.18 8.00 -0.47
CA ASP A 57 -7.78 9.40 -0.27
C ASP A 57 -6.45 9.65 -1.00
N HIS A 58 -6.52 10.30 -2.16
CA HIS A 58 -5.33 10.61 -2.96
C HIS A 58 -4.36 11.54 -2.23
N SER A 59 -4.86 12.49 -1.44
CA SER A 59 -4.01 13.43 -0.68
C SER A 59 -3.14 12.73 0.36
N LYS A 60 -3.63 11.60 0.89
CA LYS A 60 -2.94 10.73 1.84
C LYS A 60 -2.33 9.47 1.21
N LYS A 61 -2.42 9.32 -0.12
CA LYS A 61 -1.99 8.12 -0.86
C LYS A 61 -2.56 6.82 -0.25
N ARG A 62 -3.86 6.83 0.00
CA ARG A 62 -4.62 5.66 0.45
C ARG A 62 -5.50 5.20 -0.71
N TYR A 63 -5.31 3.96 -1.14
CA TYR A 63 -5.97 3.40 -2.32
C TYR A 63 -6.48 1.99 -2.00
N ASP A 64 -7.53 1.93 -1.18
CA ASP A 64 -8.34 0.71 -1.04
C ASP A 64 -9.55 0.80 -2.00
N HIS A 65 -10.16 -0.32 -2.34
CA HIS A 65 -11.43 -0.41 -3.08
C HIS A 65 -12.56 -1.06 -2.26
N HIS A 66 -12.27 -1.48 -1.02
CA HIS A 66 -13.23 -2.09 -0.09
C HIS A 66 -14.07 -1.07 0.69
N GLN A 67 -14.40 0.10 0.11
CA GLN A 67 -15.27 1.08 0.77
C GLN A 67 -16.67 0.50 1.02
N LYS A 68 -17.26 0.87 2.16
CA LYS A 68 -18.64 0.55 2.51
C LYS A 68 -19.42 1.83 2.74
#